data_AF-A0A2N9HEN7-F1
#
_entry.id   AF-A0A2N9HEN7-F1
#
_cell.length_a   1.000
_cell.length_b   1.000
_cell.length_c   1.000
_cell.angle_alpha   90.00
_cell.angle_beta   90.00
_cell.angle_gamma   90.00
#
_symmetry.space_group_name_H-M   'P 1'
#
loop_
_entity.id
_entity.type
_entity.pdbx_description
1 polymer ?
#
loop_
_entity_poly.entity_id
_entity_poly.type
_entity_poly.pdbx_seq_one_letter_code
_entity_poly.pdbx_strand_id
1 'polypeptide(L)'
;MQKLRLPPIDPTPPAVVEPLTHAKELFLCVGVGLWAGLIIGFVTEYYTSNAYSPVQDVADSCRTGAATNVIFGLALGYKSVIIPIFAIAVSIFVSFSFAAMYGIAVAALGMLSTIATGLAIDAYGPISDNAGGIAEMAGMSHRIRERTDALDAAGNTTAAIGKVH
;
A
#
# COMPACT_ATOMS: atom_id res chain seq x y z
N MET A 1 -20.93 -65.19 -26.70
CA MET A 1 -21.19 -64.58 -25.38
C MET A 1 -19.98 -63.77 -24.96
N GLN A 2 -19.97 -62.47 -25.26
CA GLN A 2 -18.85 -61.55 -25.01
C GLN A 2 -19.01 -61.00 -23.59
N LYS A 3 -18.11 -61.36 -22.67
CA LYS A 3 -18.10 -60.81 -21.31
C LYS A 3 -17.70 -59.33 -21.40
N LEU A 4 -18.66 -58.44 -21.17
CA LEU A 4 -18.46 -57.01 -20.98
C LEU A 4 -17.66 -56.81 -19.67
N ARG A 5 -16.33 -56.69 -19.75
CA ARG A 5 -15.52 -56.25 -18.59
C ARG A 5 -15.77 -54.76 -18.41
N LEU A 6 -16.47 -54.39 -17.34
CA LEU A 6 -16.50 -53.00 -16.86
C LEU A 6 -15.07 -52.56 -16.52
N PRO A 7 -14.69 -51.31 -16.84
CA PRO A 7 -13.40 -50.77 -16.42
C PRO A 7 -13.33 -50.74 -14.87
N PRO A 8 -12.15 -50.95 -14.27
CA PRO A 8 -11.98 -50.86 -12.83
C PRO A 8 -12.35 -49.45 -12.34
N ILE A 9 -13.18 -49.38 -11.30
CA ILE A 9 -13.47 -48.15 -10.57
C ILE A 9 -12.19 -47.82 -9.78
N ASP A 10 -11.48 -46.78 -10.19
CA ASP A 10 -10.34 -46.23 -9.46
C ASP A 10 -10.82 -45.75 -8.07
N PRO A 11 -10.20 -46.19 -6.96
CA PRO A 11 -10.60 -45.81 -5.61
C PRO A 11 -10.03 -44.46 -5.14
N THR A 12 -9.39 -43.66 -6.01
CA THR A 12 -8.94 -42.31 -5.62
C THR A 12 -10.11 -41.35 -5.46
N PRO A 13 -10.16 -40.48 -4.42
CA PRO A 13 -11.24 -39.51 -4.24
C PRO A 13 -10.95 -38.25 -5.07
N PRO A 14 -11.56 -38.03 -6.25
CA PRO A 14 -11.12 -36.95 -7.14
C PRO A 14 -11.84 -35.62 -6.88
N ALA A 15 -12.88 -35.59 -6.03
CA ALA A 15 -13.80 -34.44 -5.98
C ALA A 15 -13.56 -33.45 -4.82
N VAL A 16 -12.83 -33.85 -3.76
CA VAL A 16 -12.69 -33.01 -2.55
C VAL A 16 -11.31 -32.34 -2.45
N VAL A 17 -10.28 -32.92 -3.06
CA VAL A 17 -8.90 -32.41 -2.96
C VAL A 17 -8.66 -31.23 -3.92
N GLU A 18 -9.19 -31.27 -5.15
CA GLU A 18 -9.08 -30.19 -6.14
C GLU A 18 -9.72 -28.85 -5.73
N PRO A 19 -10.95 -28.80 -5.16
CA PRO A 19 -11.52 -27.51 -4.74
C PRO A 19 -10.77 -26.89 -3.56
N LEU A 20 -10.15 -27.71 -2.70
CA LEU A 20 -9.38 -27.21 -1.55
C LEU A 20 -8.02 -26.62 -1.97
N THR A 21 -7.38 -27.16 -3.01
CA THR A 21 -6.13 -26.59 -3.55
C THR A 21 -6.37 -25.23 -4.19
N HIS A 22 -7.43 -25.09 -4.99
CA HIS A 22 -7.78 -23.81 -5.61
C HIS A 22 -8.17 -22.74 -4.58
N ALA A 23 -8.86 -23.10 -3.49
CA ALA A 23 -9.17 -22.16 -2.42
C ALA A 23 -7.90 -21.62 -1.73
N LYS A 24 -6.89 -22.45 -1.52
CA LYS A 24 -5.60 -22.05 -0.92
C LYS A 24 -4.80 -21.14 -1.86
N GLU A 25 -4.78 -21.44 -3.15
CA GLU A 25 -4.14 -20.62 -4.18
C GLU A 25 -4.74 -19.22 -4.23
N LEU A 26 -6.08 -19.11 -4.22
CA LEU A 26 -6.77 -17.82 -4.19
C LEU A 26 -6.54 -17.05 -2.90
N PHE A 27 -6.51 -17.74 -1.75
CA PHE A 27 -6.16 -17.12 -0.47
C PHE A 27 -4.75 -16.51 -0.52
N LEU A 28 -3.78 -17.21 -1.12
CA LEU A 28 -2.43 -16.69 -1.31
C LEU A 28 -2.39 -15.50 -2.28
N CYS A 29 -3.19 -15.50 -3.35
CA CYS A 29 -3.32 -14.34 -4.26
C CYS A 29 -3.83 -13.09 -3.52
N VAL A 30 -4.89 -13.21 -2.72
CA VAL A 30 -5.41 -12.10 -1.91
C VAL A 30 -4.37 -11.67 -0.88
N GLY A 31 -3.73 -12.63 -0.20
CA GLY A 31 -2.71 -12.38 0.81
C GLY A 31 -1.49 -11.63 0.26
N VAL A 32 -0.96 -12.02 -0.90
CA VAL A 32 0.18 -11.31 -1.51
C VAL A 32 -0.18 -9.89 -1.91
N GLY A 33 -1.42 -9.66 -2.37
CA GLY A 33 -1.93 -8.32 -2.65
C GLY A 33 -2.01 -7.43 -1.40
N LEU A 34 -2.56 -7.97 -0.31
CA LEU A 34 -2.63 -7.28 0.98
C LEU A 34 -1.24 -6.91 1.50
N TRP A 35 -0.30 -7.86 1.52
CA TRP A 35 1.07 -7.60 1.98
C TRP A 35 1.82 -6.64 1.06
N ALA A 36 1.61 -6.70 -0.25
CA ALA A 36 2.17 -5.73 -1.18
C ALA A 36 1.67 -4.31 -0.86
N GLY A 37 0.36 -4.14 -0.61
CA GLY A 37 -0.20 -2.86 -0.18
C GLY A 37 0.46 -2.32 1.09
N LEU A 38 0.62 -3.18 2.10
CA LEU A 38 1.30 -2.81 3.36
C LEU A 38 2.76 -2.39 3.14
N ILE A 39 3.52 -3.15 2.34
CA ILE A 39 4.91 -2.84 2.00
C ILE A 39 4.99 -1.47 1.31
N ILE A 40 4.10 -1.21 0.34
CA ILE A 40 4.11 0.08 -0.35
C ILE A 40 3.75 1.21 0.62
N GLY A 41 2.80 0.98 1.54
CA GLY A 41 2.46 1.93 2.61
C GLY A 41 3.67 2.29 3.48
N PHE A 42 4.41 1.30 3.99
CA PHE A 42 5.62 1.54 4.80
C PHE A 42 6.73 2.26 4.03
N VAL A 43 6.95 1.87 2.77
CA VAL A 43 7.94 2.55 1.94
C VAL A 43 7.53 3.99 1.69
N THR A 44 6.26 4.23 1.42
CA THR A 44 5.73 5.58 1.21
C THR A 44 5.90 6.42 2.47
N GLU A 45 5.60 5.88 3.65
CA GLU A 45 5.85 6.54 4.93
C GLU A 45 7.34 6.91 5.09
N TYR A 46 8.25 5.97 4.83
CA TYR A 46 9.69 6.19 4.94
C TYR A 46 10.22 7.32 4.06
N TYR A 47 9.65 7.47 2.86
CA TYR A 47 10.06 8.50 1.89
C TYR A 47 9.29 9.81 2.02
N THR A 48 8.28 9.92 2.90
CA THR A 48 7.43 11.12 3.01
C THR A 48 7.31 11.69 4.43
N SER A 49 7.56 10.90 5.47
CA SER A 49 7.57 11.37 6.86
C SER A 49 8.88 12.05 7.22
N ASN A 50 8.77 13.20 7.91
CA ASN A 50 9.90 13.96 8.46
C ASN A 50 10.61 13.28 9.64
N ALA A 51 10.08 12.15 10.13
CA ALA A 51 10.72 11.33 11.16
C ALA A 51 11.92 10.53 10.62
N TYR A 52 12.02 10.34 9.30
CA TYR A 52 13.06 9.53 8.67
C TYR A 52 14.10 10.38 7.93
N SER A 53 15.30 9.82 7.78
CA SER A 53 16.43 10.51 7.15
C SER A 53 16.14 11.04 5.74
N PRO A 54 15.38 10.39 4.85
CA PRO A 54 15.27 10.87 3.47
C PRO A 54 14.58 12.24 3.36
N VAL A 55 13.60 12.52 4.21
CA VAL A 55 12.93 13.84 4.25
C VAL A 55 13.75 14.85 5.07
N GLN A 56 14.46 14.40 6.10
CA GLN A 56 15.40 15.23 6.85
C GLN A 56 16.55 15.72 5.96
N ASP A 57 17.08 14.88 5.07
CA ASP A 57 18.12 15.24 4.10
C ASP A 57 17.63 16.30 3.11
N VAL A 58 16.36 16.20 2.66
CA VAL A 58 15.72 17.24 1.83
C VAL A 58 15.63 18.55 2.60
N ALA A 59 15.16 18.52 3.85
CA ALA A 59 15.10 19.71 4.71
C ALA A 59 16.50 20.33 4.93
N ASP A 60 17.52 19.51 5.19
CA ASP A 60 18.90 19.96 5.38
C ASP A 60 19.50 20.57 4.10
N SER A 61 19.10 20.08 2.93
CA SER A 61 19.52 20.66 1.64
C SER A 61 18.99 22.09 1.41
N CYS A 62 18.04 22.56 2.21
CA CYS A 62 17.62 23.96 2.20
C CYS A 62 18.75 24.92 2.65
N ARG A 63 19.75 24.43 3.39
CA ARG A 63 20.91 25.22 3.82
C ARG A 63 21.76 25.73 2.64
N THR A 64 21.72 25.04 1.51
CA THR A 64 22.45 25.41 0.29
C THR A 64 21.58 26.10 -0.76
N GLY A 65 20.29 26.31 -0.45
CA GLY A 65 19.34 27.08 -1.26
C GLY A 65 18.16 26.27 -1.80
N ALA A 66 17.20 26.97 -2.41
CA ALA A 66 16.00 26.36 -2.96
C ALA A 66 16.29 25.39 -4.12
N ALA A 67 17.31 25.67 -4.94
CA ALA A 67 17.68 24.82 -6.07
C ALA A 67 18.11 23.42 -5.62
N THR A 68 18.92 23.32 -4.56
CA THR A 68 19.34 22.02 -4.01
C THR A 68 18.16 21.28 -3.40
N ASN A 69 17.26 21.99 -2.70
CA ASN A 69 16.04 21.39 -2.17
C ASN A 69 15.17 20.73 -3.26
N VAL A 70 14.96 21.40 -4.39
CA VAL A 70 14.22 20.82 -5.53
C VAL A 70 14.93 19.61 -6.11
N ILE A 71 16.26 19.67 -6.28
CA ILE A 71 17.04 18.54 -6.83
C ILE A 71 16.96 17.32 -5.91
N PHE A 72 17.16 17.50 -4.60
CA PHE A 72 17.04 16.42 -3.63
C PHE A 72 15.62 15.85 -3.57
N GLY A 73 14.60 16.69 -3.59
CA GLY A 73 13.20 16.25 -3.64
C GLY A 73 12.87 15.42 -4.89
N LEU A 74 13.34 15.83 -6.07
CA LEU A 74 13.17 15.05 -7.31
C LEU A 74 13.91 13.72 -7.25
N ALA A 75 15.16 13.73 -6.80
CA ALA A 75 15.95 12.51 -6.64
C ALA A 75 15.30 11.54 -5.62
N LEU A 76 14.73 12.07 -4.54
CA LEU A 76 13.99 11.30 -3.55
C LEU A 76 12.78 10.60 -4.17
N GLY A 77 11.98 11.33 -4.97
CA GLY A 77 10.85 10.77 -5.71
C GLY A 77 11.25 9.68 -6.70
N TYR A 78 12.36 9.85 -7.42
CA TYR A 78 12.87 8.80 -8.31
C TYR A 78 13.39 7.56 -7.57
N LYS A 79 13.90 7.73 -6.34
CA LYS A 79 14.35 6.62 -5.51
C LYS A 79 13.19 5.86 -4.86
N SER A 80 12.11 6.56 -4.48
CA SER A 80 11.00 5.97 -3.74
C SER A 80 10.21 4.93 -4.53
N VAL A 81 10.19 5.01 -5.86
CA VAL A 81 9.44 4.08 -6.73
C VAL A 81 10.04 2.69 -6.85
N ILE A 82 11.30 2.49 -6.45
CA ILE A 82 12.02 1.23 -6.67
C ILE A 82 11.32 0.06 -5.95
N ILE A 83 11.13 0.17 -4.63
CA ILE A 83 10.54 -0.91 -3.82
C ILE A 83 9.06 -1.15 -4.18
N PRO A 84 8.21 -0.12 -4.36
CA PRO A 84 6.83 -0.30 -4.78
C PRO A 84 6.68 -1.05 -6.10
N ILE A 85 7.50 -0.73 -7.10
CA ILE A 85 7.49 -1.44 -8.39
C ILE A 85 7.87 -2.91 -8.21
N PHE A 86 8.87 -3.21 -7.38
CA PHE A 86 9.21 -4.60 -7.07
C PHE A 86 8.08 -5.34 -6.33
N ALA A 87 7.42 -4.68 -5.36
CA ALA A 87 6.29 -5.27 -4.64
C ALA A 87 5.13 -5.62 -5.59
N ILE A 88 4.81 -4.73 -6.53
CA ILE A 88 3.79 -4.96 -7.57
C ILE A 88 4.23 -6.10 -8.50
N ALA A 89 5.48 -6.09 -8.97
CA ALA A 89 5.99 -7.13 -9.86
C ALA A 89 5.93 -8.54 -9.24
N VAL A 90 6.32 -8.67 -7.97
CA VAL A 90 6.22 -9.93 -7.21
C VAL A 90 4.76 -10.33 -7.02
N SER A 91 3.89 -9.40 -6.65
CA SER A 91 2.45 -9.67 -6.49
C SER A 91 1.82 -10.19 -7.80
N ILE A 92 2.14 -9.57 -8.93
CA ILE A 92 1.71 -10.01 -10.27
C ILE A 92 2.25 -11.41 -10.58
N PHE A 93 3.56 -11.63 -10.40
CA PHE A 93 4.18 -12.92 -10.72
C PHE A 93 3.55 -14.08 -9.92
N VAL A 94 3.39 -13.89 -8.61
CA VAL A 94 2.81 -14.90 -7.71
C VAL A 94 1.34 -15.15 -8.05
N SER A 95 0.54 -14.08 -8.16
CA SER A 95 -0.90 -14.22 -8.39
C SER A 95 -1.24 -14.75 -9.78
N PHE A 96 -0.49 -14.35 -10.80
CA PHE A 96 -0.65 -14.87 -12.16
C PHE A 96 -0.30 -16.35 -12.25
N SER A 97 0.72 -16.80 -11.53
CA SER A 97 1.12 -18.22 -11.52
C SER A 97 0.07 -19.13 -10.87
N PHE A 98 -0.68 -18.63 -9.89
CA PHE A 98 -1.71 -19.41 -9.19
C PHE A 98 -3.08 -19.40 -9.87
N ALA A 99 -3.54 -18.26 -10.38
CA ALA A 99 -4.90 -18.15 -10.94
C ALA A 99 -5.00 -17.19 -12.14
N ALA A 100 -3.90 -17.01 -12.89
CA ALA A 100 -3.84 -16.16 -14.08
C ALA A 100 -4.44 -14.76 -13.83
N MET A 101 -5.29 -14.28 -14.74
CA MET A 101 -5.93 -12.97 -14.62
C MET A 101 -6.87 -12.86 -13.42
N TYR A 102 -7.54 -13.95 -13.04
CA TYR A 102 -8.41 -13.94 -11.86
C TYR A 102 -7.57 -13.77 -10.58
N GLY A 103 -6.42 -14.43 -10.51
CA GLY A 103 -5.43 -14.25 -9.44
C GLY A 103 -4.99 -12.80 -9.29
N ILE A 104 -4.62 -12.13 -10.38
CA ILE A 104 -4.25 -10.71 -10.35
C ILE A 104 -5.41 -9.84 -9.86
N ALA A 105 -6.64 -10.09 -10.34
CA ALA A 105 -7.82 -9.34 -9.93
C ALA A 105 -8.12 -9.47 -8.43
N VAL A 106 -8.05 -10.69 -7.88
CA VAL A 106 -8.27 -10.90 -6.44
C VAL A 106 -7.10 -10.40 -5.59
N ALA A 107 -5.87 -10.39 -6.11
CA ALA A 107 -4.74 -9.75 -5.46
C ALA A 107 -4.92 -8.23 -5.36
N ALA A 108 -5.41 -7.59 -6.44
CA ALA A 108 -5.77 -6.17 -6.42
C ALA A 108 -6.88 -5.88 -5.39
N LEU A 109 -7.92 -6.72 -5.33
CA LEU A 109 -8.94 -6.63 -4.27
C LEU A 109 -8.34 -6.83 -2.87
N GLY A 110 -7.36 -7.72 -2.71
CA GLY A 110 -6.63 -7.93 -1.46
C GLY A 110 -5.88 -6.67 -1.00
N MET A 111 -5.22 -5.98 -1.94
CA MET A 111 -4.58 -4.69 -1.67
C MET A 111 -5.59 -3.63 -1.20
N LEU A 112 -6.80 -3.63 -1.78
CA LEU A 112 -7.88 -2.70 -1.42
C LEU A 112 -8.77 -3.19 -0.27
N SER A 113 -8.51 -4.36 0.32
CA SER A 113 -9.41 -4.95 1.32
C SER A 113 -9.53 -4.10 2.59
N THR A 114 -8.55 -3.26 2.87
CA THR A 114 -8.51 -2.30 3.98
C THR A 114 -8.82 -0.86 3.56
N ILE A 115 -9.46 -0.66 2.40
CA ILE A 115 -9.73 0.68 1.84
C ILE A 115 -10.51 1.59 2.79
N ALA A 116 -11.43 1.05 3.61
CA ALA A 116 -12.16 1.84 4.60
C ALA A 116 -11.22 2.51 5.62
N THR A 117 -10.23 1.77 6.11
CA THR A 117 -9.20 2.30 7.02
C THR A 117 -8.27 3.27 6.27
N GLY A 118 -7.87 2.92 5.04
CA GLY A 118 -7.04 3.79 4.21
C GLY A 118 -7.68 5.17 3.97
N LEU A 119 -8.95 5.18 3.54
CA LEU A 119 -9.72 6.41 3.31
C LEU A 119 -9.95 7.20 4.59
N ALA A 120 -10.14 6.55 5.74
CA ALA A 120 -10.31 7.24 7.02
C ALA A 120 -9.04 8.02 7.42
N ILE A 121 -7.87 7.44 7.21
CA ILE A 121 -6.57 8.05 7.54
C ILE A 121 -6.16 9.09 6.48
N ASP A 122 -6.55 8.91 5.21
CA ASP A 122 -6.37 9.92 4.15
C ASP A 122 -7.25 11.15 4.40
N ALA A 123 -8.54 10.94 4.70
CA ALA A 123 -9.49 12.03 5.00
C ALA A 123 -9.11 12.82 6.27
N TYR A 124 -8.38 12.20 7.19
CA TYR A 124 -7.87 12.86 8.39
C TYR A 124 -6.91 14.02 8.09
N GLY A 125 -6.14 13.96 6.98
CA GLY A 125 -5.18 14.99 6.61
C GLY A 125 -5.82 16.35 6.33
N PRO A 126 -6.72 16.46 5.33
CA PRO A 126 -7.41 17.72 5.02
C PRO A 126 -8.23 18.28 6.19
N ILE A 127 -8.75 17.42 7.08
CA ILE A 127 -9.45 17.86 8.29
C ILE A 127 -8.48 18.55 9.25
N SER A 128 -7.29 17.98 9.44
CA SER A 128 -6.25 18.50 10.34
C SER A 128 -5.65 19.81 9.82
N ASP A 129 -5.38 19.89 8.51
CA ASP A 129 -4.92 21.12 7.83
C ASP A 129 -5.91 22.28 8.03
N ASN A 130 -7.20 22.04 7.71
CA ASN A 130 -8.25 23.05 7.90
C ASN A 130 -8.38 23.49 9.36
N ALA A 131 -8.22 22.57 10.32
CA ALA A 131 -8.24 22.91 11.75
C ALA A 131 -7.06 23.84 12.12
N GLY A 132 -5.86 23.61 11.57
CA GLY A 132 -4.72 24.49 11.74
C GLY A 132 -4.94 25.87 11.14
N GLY A 133 -5.49 25.94 9.93
CA GLY A 133 -5.85 27.19 9.27
C GLY A 133 -6.88 28.00 10.07
N ILE A 134 -7.91 27.35 10.62
CA ILE A 134 -8.89 28.01 11.51
C ILE A 134 -8.21 28.53 12.77
N ALA A 135 -7.32 27.75 13.39
CA ALA A 135 -6.62 28.17 14.61
C ALA A 135 -5.76 29.42 14.39
N GLU A 136 -5.09 29.50 13.23
CA GLU A 136 -4.28 30.65 12.83
C GLU A 136 -5.14 31.88 12.52
N MET A 137 -6.19 31.73 11.69
CA MET A 137 -7.09 32.82 11.32
C MET A 137 -7.91 33.37 12.51
N ALA A 138 -8.20 32.53 13.50
CA ALA A 138 -8.91 32.94 14.71
C ALA A 138 -7.98 33.52 15.79
N GLY A 139 -6.68 33.65 15.54
CA GLY A 139 -5.72 34.21 16.49
C GLY A 139 -5.57 33.38 17.77
N MET A 140 -5.74 32.05 17.67
CA MET A 140 -5.63 31.16 18.81
C MET A 140 -4.18 31.05 19.32
N SER A 141 -4.00 30.51 20.54
CA SER A 141 -2.66 30.40 21.14
C SER A 141 -1.69 29.53 20.32
N HIS A 142 -0.39 29.86 20.37
CA HIS A 142 0.68 29.10 19.72
C HIS A 142 0.65 27.59 20.04
N ARG A 143 0.30 27.22 21.27
CA ARG A 143 0.18 25.81 21.69
C ARG A 143 -0.89 25.04 20.91
N ILE A 144 -1.94 25.70 20.44
CA ILE A 144 -2.96 25.08 19.58
C ILE A 144 -2.40 24.87 18.19
N ARG A 145 -1.66 25.86 17.66
CA ARG A 145 -1.01 25.77 16.35
C ARG A 145 0.04 24.66 16.29
N GLU A 146 0.91 24.56 17.29
CA GLU A 146 1.89 23.46 17.40
C GLU A 146 1.22 22.08 17.36
N ARG A 147 0.06 21.95 18.01
CA ARG A 147 -0.70 20.70 17.98
C ARG A 147 -1.26 20.43 16.60
N THR A 148 -1.90 21.41 15.95
CA THR A 148 -2.47 21.23 14.62
C THR A 148 -1.39 20.97 13.56
N ASP A 149 -0.22 21.60 13.66
CA ASP A 149 0.91 21.36 12.75
C ASP A 149 1.46 19.94 12.86
N ALA A 150 1.50 19.38 14.08
CA ALA A 150 1.88 17.97 14.27
C ALA A 150 0.86 17.01 13.63
N LEU A 151 -0.43 17.33 13.69
CA LEU A 151 -1.50 16.54 13.06
C LEU A 151 -1.45 16.66 11.53
N ASP A 152 -1.24 17.87 11.00
CA ASP A 152 -1.09 18.12 9.56
C ASP A 152 0.14 17.40 8.97
N ALA A 153 1.29 17.44 9.66
CA ALA A 153 2.47 16.70 9.25
C ALA A 153 2.22 15.18 9.13
N ALA A 154 1.45 14.60 10.07
CA ALA A 154 1.01 13.21 9.96
C ALA A 154 0.05 13.02 8.77
N GLY A 155 -0.90 13.93 8.58
CA GLY A 155 -1.84 13.97 7.45
C GLY A 155 -1.17 13.99 6.07
N ASN A 156 -0.07 14.72 5.92
CA ASN A 156 0.71 14.77 4.68
C ASN A 156 1.33 13.41 4.33
N THR A 157 1.78 12.66 5.35
CA THR A 157 2.32 11.31 5.17
C THR A 157 1.19 10.34 4.81
N THR A 158 0.05 10.42 5.50
CA THR A 158 -1.07 9.50 5.27
C THR A 158 -1.74 9.76 3.92
N ALA A 159 -1.77 11.00 3.45
CA ALA A 159 -2.21 11.35 2.10
C ALA A 159 -1.30 10.77 1.01
N ALA A 160 0.00 10.68 1.27
CA ALA A 160 0.92 10.00 0.35
C ALA A 160 0.63 8.49 0.30
N ILE A 161 0.39 7.85 1.45
CA ILE A 161 0.00 6.43 1.53
C ILE A 161 -1.36 6.20 0.84
N GLY A 162 -2.30 7.13 0.98
CA GLY A 162 -3.63 7.07 0.36
C GLY A 162 -3.58 7.03 -1.17
N LYS A 163 -2.65 7.75 -1.80
CA LYS A 163 -2.46 7.78 -3.27
C LYS A 163 -2.04 6.44 -3.89
N VAL A 164 -1.65 5.47 -3.06
CA VAL A 164 -1.18 4.15 -3.50
C VAL A 164 -2.34 3.17 -3.70
N HIS A 165 -3.44 3.35 -2.97
CA HIS A 165 -4.65 2.53 -3.09
C HIS A 165 -5.52 3.03 -4.25
#